data_AF-A0A7K2BV48-F1
#
_entry.id   AF-A0A7K2BV48-F1
#
_cell.length_a   1.000
_cell.length_b   1.000
_cell.length_c   1.000
_cell.angle_alpha   90.00
_cell.angle_beta   90.00
_cell.angle_gamma   90.00
#
_symmetry.space_group_name_H-M   'P 1'
#
loop_
_entity.id
_entity.type
_entity.pdbx_description
1 polymer ?
#
loop_
_entity_poly.entity_id
_entity_poly.type
_entity_poly.pdbx_seq_one_letter_code
_entity_poly.pdbx_strand_id
1 'polypeptide(L)'
;MTHAVLAAARQLGPRVRARSSEIEALGTLPVDLVDLIRPTGAFRLYVPDDLGGPGVTAVESLEVFEEFAYQDGSVGWCAAIASTTSLLVSYLPDPHAGRLFGDPGAIGGGFVMPRGRAVPVDGGLRVSGRWQWGSGTKHCT
;
A
#
# COMPACT_ATOMS: atom_id res chain seq x y z
N MET A 1 10.12 21.91 -2.34
CA MET A 1 10.94 21.11 -1.41
C MET A 1 10.50 19.67 -1.58
N THR A 2 11.42 18.72 -1.75
CA THR A 2 11.06 17.30 -1.92
C THR A 2 10.65 16.72 -0.57
N HIS A 3 9.44 16.15 -0.47
CA HIS A 3 8.98 15.52 0.76
C HIS A 3 9.77 14.24 1.07
N ALA A 4 9.79 13.84 2.34
CA ALA A 4 10.69 12.79 2.84
C ALA A 4 10.53 11.44 2.13
N VAL A 5 9.29 11.08 1.76
CA VAL A 5 9.02 9.79 1.09
C VAL A 5 9.58 9.76 -0.33
N LEU A 6 9.48 10.84 -1.10
CA LEU A 6 10.08 10.92 -2.44
C LEU A 6 11.61 10.91 -2.38
N ALA A 7 12.20 11.58 -1.38
CA ALA A 7 13.64 11.49 -1.15
C ALA A 7 14.09 10.05 -0.86
N ALA A 8 13.32 9.31 -0.04
CA ALA A 8 13.59 7.90 0.23
C ALA A 8 13.40 7.01 -1.00
N ALA A 9 12.36 7.24 -1.80
CA ALA A 9 12.12 6.52 -3.05
C ALA A 9 13.32 6.65 -4.01
N ARG A 10 13.84 7.88 -4.20
CA ARG A 10 15.04 8.14 -5.01
C ARG A 10 16.28 7.44 -4.48
N GLN A 11 16.47 7.42 -3.15
CA GLN A 11 17.60 6.72 -2.54
C GLN A 11 17.52 5.20 -2.71
N LEU A 12 16.31 4.63 -2.62
CA LEU A 12 16.08 3.20 -2.79
C LEU A 12 16.03 2.77 -4.25
N GLY A 13 15.82 3.70 -5.19
CA GLY A 13 15.61 3.41 -6.60
C GLY A 13 16.64 2.48 -7.25
N PRO A 14 17.96 2.68 -7.06
CA PRO A 14 18.96 1.76 -7.58
C PRO A 14 18.84 0.33 -7.04
N ARG A 15 18.43 0.16 -5.77
CA ARG A 15 18.20 -1.15 -5.16
C ARG A 15 16.94 -1.81 -5.70
N VAL A 16 15.88 -1.03 -5.93
CA VAL A 16 14.65 -1.50 -6.58
C VAL A 16 14.95 -1.99 -8.00
N ARG A 17 15.63 -1.17 -8.81
CA ARG A 17 16.00 -1.50 -10.20
C ARG A 17 16.84 -2.77 -10.30
N ALA A 18 17.78 -2.97 -9.37
CA ALA A 18 18.62 -4.16 -9.35
C ALA A 18 17.84 -5.48 -9.12
N ARG A 19 16.59 -5.38 -8.65
CA ARG A 19 15.74 -6.52 -8.27
C ARG A 19 14.64 -6.81 -9.29
N SER A 20 14.49 -6.02 -10.36
CA SER A 20 13.40 -6.18 -11.35
C SER A 20 13.32 -7.58 -11.95
N SER A 21 14.44 -8.18 -12.33
CA SER A 21 14.44 -9.56 -12.87
C SER A 21 14.01 -10.61 -11.84
N GLU A 22 14.33 -10.41 -10.57
CA GLU A 22 13.90 -11.27 -9.47
C GLU A 22 12.40 -11.11 -9.20
N ILE A 23 11.90 -9.87 -9.18
CA ILE A 23 10.47 -9.56 -9.00
C ILE A 23 9.64 -10.25 -10.08
N GLU A 24 10.07 -10.13 -11.34
CA GLU A 24 9.40 -10.76 -12.49
C GLU A 24 9.39 -12.28 -12.35
N ALA A 25 10.53 -12.90 -12.03
CA ALA A 25 10.63 -14.35 -11.87
C ALA A 25 9.80 -14.89 -10.71
N LEU A 26 9.71 -14.15 -9.60
CA LEU A 26 8.94 -14.55 -8.41
C LEU A 26 7.43 -14.29 -8.56
N GLY A 27 7.02 -13.37 -9.45
CA GLY A 27 5.64 -12.90 -9.53
C GLY A 27 5.16 -12.23 -8.23
N THR A 28 6.09 -11.71 -7.43
CA THR A 28 5.85 -10.98 -6.18
C THR A 28 7.08 -10.17 -5.80
N LEU A 29 6.89 -9.15 -4.98
CA LEU A 29 8.01 -8.39 -4.43
C LEU A 29 8.75 -9.28 -3.41
N PRO A 30 10.10 -9.30 -3.43
CA PRO A 30 10.88 -9.91 -2.36
C PRO A 30 10.55 -9.26 -1.01
N VAL A 31 10.42 -10.09 0.04
CA VAL A 31 10.01 -9.62 1.38
C VAL A 31 11.01 -8.62 1.96
N ASP A 32 12.31 -8.86 1.78
CA ASP A 32 13.39 -7.96 2.20
C ASP A 32 13.33 -6.59 1.49
N LEU A 33 12.93 -6.56 0.22
CA LEU A 33 12.72 -5.31 -0.51
C LEU A 33 11.51 -4.54 0.04
N VAL A 34 10.42 -5.24 0.35
CA VAL A 34 9.23 -4.63 0.97
C VAL A 34 9.56 -4.07 2.34
N ASP A 35 10.30 -4.80 3.17
CA ASP A 35 10.69 -4.36 4.51
C ASP A 35 11.64 -3.15 4.47
N LEU A 36 12.44 -3.02 3.40
CA LEU A 36 13.25 -1.83 3.15
C LEU A 36 12.41 -0.60 2.77
N ILE A 37 11.33 -0.79 1.99
CA ILE A 37 10.45 0.30 1.53
C ILE A 37 9.42 0.69 2.60
N ARG A 38 8.90 -0.26 3.38
CA ARG A 38 7.84 -0.07 4.39
C ARG A 38 8.08 1.13 5.32
N PRO A 39 9.24 1.31 5.99
CA PRO A 39 9.46 2.41 6.91
C PRO A 39 9.51 3.79 6.24
N THR A 40 9.60 3.87 4.91
CA THR A 40 9.57 5.15 4.18
C THR A 40 8.20 5.80 4.14
N GLY A 41 7.13 5.03 4.39
CA GLY A 41 5.75 5.49 4.26
C GLY A 41 5.15 5.34 2.85
N ALA A 42 5.91 4.81 1.87
CA ALA A 42 5.48 4.68 0.47
C ALA A 42 4.24 3.78 0.25
N PHE A 43 3.95 2.86 1.18
CA PHE A 43 2.75 2.01 1.14
C PHE A 43 1.53 2.60 1.85
N ARG A 44 1.66 3.78 2.47
CA ARG A 44 0.63 4.38 3.35
C ARG A 44 0.47 5.88 3.16
N LEU A 45 0.71 6.39 1.95
CA LEU A 45 0.77 7.83 1.67
C LEU A 45 -0.54 8.58 1.99
N TYR A 46 -1.68 7.89 2.00
CA TYR A 46 -2.98 8.50 2.24
C TYR A 46 -3.57 8.16 3.62
N VAL A 47 -2.78 7.59 4.52
CA VAL A 47 -3.18 7.52 5.93
C VAL A 47 -3.23 8.96 6.49
N PRO A 48 -4.26 9.31 7.28
CA PRO A 48 -4.33 10.57 8.00
C PRO A 48 -3.12 10.84 8.92
N ASP A 49 -2.83 12.11 9.16
CA ASP A 49 -1.70 12.57 9.99
C ASP A 49 -1.86 12.20 11.47
N ASP A 50 -3.09 12.21 12.00
CA ASP A 50 -3.43 11.74 13.35
C ASP A 50 -3.18 10.24 13.58
N LEU A 51 -3.08 9.46 12.50
CA LEU A 51 -2.66 8.05 12.47
C LEU A 51 -1.20 7.88 12.00
N GLY A 52 -0.41 8.95 12.02
CA GLY A 52 1.01 8.92 11.67
C GLY A 52 1.27 8.77 10.17
N GLY A 53 0.32 9.18 9.33
CA GLY A 53 0.49 9.22 7.89
C GLY A 53 1.42 10.34 7.41
N PRO A 54 1.93 10.27 6.17
CA PRO A 54 2.96 11.20 5.68
C PRO A 54 2.49 12.62 5.39
N GLY A 55 1.18 12.87 5.35
CA GLY A 55 0.61 14.21 5.11
C GLY A 55 0.92 14.77 3.71
N VAL A 56 1.06 13.92 2.69
CA VAL A 56 1.39 14.32 1.32
C VAL A 56 0.16 14.76 0.54
N THR A 57 0.37 15.66 -0.43
CA THR A 57 -0.63 16.00 -1.44
C THR A 57 -0.77 14.90 -2.49
N ALA A 58 -1.84 14.95 -3.29
CA ALA A 58 -2.04 14.03 -4.41
C ALA A 58 -0.96 14.14 -5.50
N VAL A 59 -0.33 15.32 -5.67
CA VAL A 59 0.77 15.49 -6.63
C VAL A 59 2.04 14.82 -6.09
N GLU A 60 2.36 15.05 -4.82
CA GLU A 60 3.51 14.43 -4.16
C GLU A 60 3.41 12.90 -4.13
N SER A 61 2.22 12.34 -3.91
CA SER A 61 2.04 10.89 -3.98
C SER A 61 2.28 10.33 -5.39
N LEU A 62 1.86 11.04 -6.45
CA LEU A 62 2.15 10.66 -7.83
C LEU A 62 3.65 10.66 -8.11
N GLU A 63 4.40 11.65 -7.61
CA GLU A 63 5.86 11.69 -7.76
C GLU A 63 6.54 10.47 -7.12
N VAL A 64 6.05 10.00 -5.96
CA VAL A 64 6.56 8.76 -5.33
C VAL A 64 6.26 7.53 -6.19
N PHE A 65 5.04 7.40 -6.70
CA PHE A 65 4.66 6.26 -7.53
C PHE A 65 5.44 6.24 -8.84
N GLU A 66 5.62 7.40 -9.46
CA GLU A 66 6.41 7.57 -10.68
C GLU A 66 7.87 7.19 -10.45
N GLU A 67 8.48 7.67 -9.35
CA GLU A 67 9.86 7.31 -9.02
C GLU A 67 10.01 5.80 -8.88
N PHE A 68 9.17 5.13 -8.10
CA PHE A 68 9.25 3.67 -7.98
C PHE A 68 8.97 2.96 -9.32
N ALA A 69 7.94 3.38 -10.06
CA ALA A 69 7.58 2.79 -11.34
C ALA A 69 8.69 2.93 -12.40
N TYR A 70 9.45 4.04 -12.37
CA TYR A 70 10.60 4.25 -13.24
C TYR A 70 11.72 3.22 -12.99
N GLN A 71 11.85 2.75 -11.76
CA GLN A 71 12.83 1.73 -11.36
C GLN A 71 12.30 0.32 -11.60
N ASP A 72 11.05 0.07 -11.20
CA ASP A 72 10.32 -1.18 -11.40
C ASP A 72 8.80 -0.94 -11.37
N GLY A 73 8.11 -1.33 -12.44
CA GLY A 73 6.66 -1.11 -12.57
C GLY A 73 5.82 -1.84 -11.52
N SER A 74 6.24 -3.03 -11.07
CA SER A 74 5.51 -3.80 -10.06
C SER A 74 5.62 -3.16 -8.68
N VAL A 75 6.78 -2.58 -8.34
CA VAL A 75 6.95 -1.83 -7.09
C VAL A 75 6.11 -0.56 -7.09
N GLY A 76 6.16 0.24 -8.17
CA GLY A 76 5.33 1.43 -8.30
C GLY A 76 3.84 1.11 -8.21
N TRP A 77 3.39 0.04 -8.88
CA TRP A 77 2.01 -0.43 -8.83
C TRP A 77 1.57 -0.86 -7.42
N CYS A 78 2.40 -1.64 -6.71
CA CYS A 78 2.08 -2.06 -5.35
C CYS A 78 2.08 -0.89 -4.36
N ALA A 79 2.97 0.10 -4.52
CA ALA A 79 2.95 1.33 -3.74
C ALA A 79 1.64 2.13 -3.94
N ALA A 80 1.21 2.25 -5.19
CA ALA A 80 -0.04 2.93 -5.54
C ALA A 80 -1.27 2.20 -4.98
N ILE A 81 -1.36 0.87 -5.12
CA ILE A 81 -2.48 0.08 -4.60
C ILE A 81 -2.54 0.14 -3.07
N ALA A 82 -1.40 -0.03 -2.38
CA ALA A 82 -1.37 0.02 -0.93
C ALA A 82 -1.79 1.40 -0.40
N SER A 83 -1.22 2.46 -0.98
CA SER A 83 -1.55 3.84 -0.61
C SER A 83 -3.01 4.16 -0.90
N THR A 84 -3.53 3.87 -2.09
CA THR A 84 -4.95 4.11 -2.42
C THR A 84 -5.91 3.30 -1.56
N THR A 85 -5.55 2.07 -1.17
CA THR A 85 -6.35 1.28 -0.22
C THR A 85 -6.41 1.94 1.15
N SER A 86 -5.34 2.62 1.58
CA SER A 86 -5.32 3.34 2.87
C SER A 86 -6.30 4.51 2.95
N LEU A 87 -6.79 5.05 1.82
CA LEU A 87 -7.87 6.06 1.81
C LEU A 87 -9.16 5.56 2.47
N LEU A 88 -9.40 4.25 2.46
CA LEU A 88 -10.59 3.66 3.09
C LEU A 88 -10.67 4.01 4.57
N VAL A 89 -9.53 4.24 5.23
CA VAL A 89 -9.49 4.57 6.65
C VAL A 89 -10.22 5.87 6.96
N SER A 90 -10.17 6.86 6.06
CA SER A 90 -10.82 8.16 6.25
C SER A 90 -12.35 8.10 6.17
N TYR A 91 -12.92 6.95 5.78
CA TYR A 91 -14.37 6.72 5.74
C TYR A 91 -14.89 5.89 6.93
N LEU A 92 -13.99 5.46 7.83
CA LEU A 92 -14.34 4.62 8.97
C LEU A 92 -14.42 5.46 10.26
N PRO A 93 -15.24 5.05 11.25
CA PRO A 93 -15.15 5.62 12.60
C PRO A 93 -13.76 5.40 13.22
N ASP A 94 -13.26 6.37 13.99
CA ASP A 94 -11.88 6.40 14.51
C ASP A 94 -11.40 5.09 15.15
N PRO A 95 -12.19 4.37 15.98
CA PRO A 95 -11.74 3.12 16.57
C PRO A 95 -11.44 2.03 15.54
N HIS A 96 -12.13 2.04 14.40
CA HIS A 96 -11.87 1.10 13.30
C HIS A 96 -10.69 1.55 12.47
N ALA A 97 -10.52 2.86 12.29
CA ALA A 97 -9.39 3.40 11.55
C ALA A 97 -8.06 3.12 12.24
N GLY A 98 -7.99 3.38 13.55
CA GLY A 98 -6.82 3.08 14.37
C GLY A 98 -6.49 1.58 14.43
N ARG A 99 -7.51 0.70 14.40
CA ARG A 99 -7.30 -0.76 14.36
C ARG A 99 -6.66 -1.24 13.06
N LEU A 100 -6.86 -0.55 11.94
CA LEU A 100 -6.34 -0.97 10.63
C LEU A 100 -4.99 -0.33 10.32
N PHE A 101 -4.81 0.97 10.61
CA PHE A 101 -3.61 1.72 10.20
C PHE A 101 -2.87 2.42 11.34
N GLY A 102 -3.24 2.15 12.61
CA GLY A 102 -2.50 2.64 13.77
C GLY A 102 -1.10 2.02 13.91
N ASP A 103 -0.86 0.83 13.35
CA ASP A 103 0.49 0.30 13.18
C ASP A 103 1.21 1.07 12.05
N PRO A 104 2.37 1.71 12.30
CA PRO A 104 3.18 2.37 11.28
C PRO A 104 3.57 1.46 10.10
N GLY A 105 3.65 0.15 10.33
CA GLY A 105 3.97 -0.87 9.34
C GLY A 105 2.78 -1.40 8.54
N ALA A 106 1.55 -0.97 8.82
CA ALA A 106 0.35 -1.48 8.15
C ALA A 106 0.38 -1.26 6.64
N ILE A 107 0.08 -2.32 5.88
CA ILE A 107 -0.04 -2.26 4.42
C ILE A 107 -1.43 -2.76 4.05
N GLY A 108 -2.25 -1.84 3.52
CA GLY A 108 -3.53 -2.18 2.94
C GLY A 108 -3.37 -2.83 1.56
N GLY A 109 -4.35 -3.63 1.17
CA GLY A 109 -4.45 -4.10 -0.20
C GLY A 109 -5.80 -4.77 -0.43
N GLY A 110 -6.05 -5.13 -1.69
CA GLY A 110 -7.28 -5.79 -2.08
C GLY A 110 -7.79 -5.30 -3.42
N PHE A 111 -8.98 -5.77 -3.76
CA PHE A 111 -9.65 -5.45 -5.00
C PHE A 111 -11.14 -5.25 -4.72
N VAL A 112 -11.65 -4.05 -5.01
CA VAL A 112 -12.99 -3.60 -4.56
C VAL A 112 -14.13 -4.00 -5.51
N MET A 113 -13.91 -4.91 -6.46
CA MET A 113 -15.02 -5.43 -7.27
C MET A 113 -16.00 -6.22 -6.38
N PRO A 114 -17.31 -5.94 -6.43
CA PRO A 114 -18.32 -6.58 -5.60
C PRO A 114 -18.66 -7.98 -6.11
N ARG A 115 -17.69 -8.91 -6.04
CA ARG A 115 -17.83 -10.32 -6.44
C ARG A 115 -18.16 -11.27 -5.29
N GLY A 116 -18.20 -10.77 -4.06
CA GLY A 116 -18.57 -11.55 -2.88
C GLY A 116 -20.05 -11.46 -2.55
N ARG A 117 -20.48 -12.33 -1.65
CA ARG A 117 -21.80 -12.29 -1.01
C ARG A 117 -21.63 -11.95 0.46
N ALA A 118 -22.40 -10.99 0.93
CA ALA A 118 -22.56 -10.68 2.35
C ALA A 118 -23.94 -11.17 2.82
N VAL A 119 -23.99 -11.87 3.95
CA VAL A 119 -25.24 -12.30 4.59
C VAL A 119 -25.27 -11.73 6.02
N PRO A 120 -26.35 -11.03 6.42
CA PRO A 120 -26.51 -10.58 7.80
C PRO A 120 -26.46 -11.76 8.79
N VAL A 121 -25.73 -11.57 9.88
CA VAL A 121 -25.65 -12.48 11.03
C VAL A 121 -25.73 -11.63 12.30
N ASP A 122 -25.92 -12.27 13.46
CA ASP A 122 -25.88 -11.53 14.72
C ASP A 122 -24.51 -10.83 14.88
N GLY A 123 -24.53 -9.53 15.20
CA GLY A 123 -23.33 -8.71 15.33
C GLY A 123 -22.59 -8.34 14.02
N GLY A 124 -23.10 -8.65 12.82
CA GLY A 124 -22.46 -8.17 11.58
C GLY A 124 -22.82 -8.89 10.27
N LEU A 125 -21.81 -9.09 9.43
CA LEU A 125 -21.94 -9.71 8.11
C LEU A 125 -21.02 -10.92 8.00
N ARG A 126 -21.55 -12.06 7.53
CA ARG A 126 -20.73 -13.16 7.01
C ARG A 126 -20.43 -12.90 5.54
N VAL A 127 -19.17 -12.68 5.21
CA VAL A 127 -18.71 -12.39 3.85
C VAL A 127 -18.03 -13.63 3.26
N SER A 128 -18.41 -14.02 2.04
CA SER A 128 -17.81 -15.13 1.30
C SER A 128 -17.63 -14.75 -0.16
N GLY A 129 -16.51 -15.15 -0.78
CA GLY A 129 -16.25 -14.87 -2.17
C GLY A 129 -14.81 -15.19 -2.57
N ARG A 130 -14.50 -14.96 -3.84
CA ARG A 130 -13.13 -15.02 -4.36
C ARG A 130 -12.86 -13.73 -5.14
N TRP A 131 -11.86 -13.00 -4.68
CA TRP A 131 -11.37 -11.79 -5.34
C TRP A 131 -10.07 -12.12 -6.07
N GLN A 132 -10.02 -11.83 -7.37
CA GLN A 132 -8.80 -11.92 -8.17
C GLN A 132 -8.08 -10.57 -8.18
N TRP A 133 -6.80 -10.57 -8.57
CA TRP A 133 -5.97 -9.37 -8.71
C TRP A 133 -5.71 -8.60 -7.40
N GLY A 134 -5.40 -9.33 -6.33
CA GLY A 134 -4.88 -8.74 -5.09
C GLY A 134 -3.42 -8.33 -5.21
N SER A 135 -3.12 -7.26 -5.97
CA SER A 135 -1.75 -6.73 -6.07
C SER A 135 -1.17 -6.45 -4.68
N GLY A 136 0.05 -6.94 -4.43
CA GLY A 136 0.74 -6.75 -3.15
C GLY A 136 0.17 -7.53 -1.95
N THR A 137 -0.89 -8.34 -2.11
CA THR A 137 -1.58 -8.99 -0.98
C THR A 137 -0.72 -9.90 -0.10
N LYS A 138 0.38 -10.44 -0.62
CA LYS A 138 1.36 -11.21 0.17
C LYS A 138 2.11 -10.37 1.22
N HIS A 139 1.97 -9.05 1.18
CA HIS A 139 2.66 -8.10 2.04
C HIS A 139 1.70 -7.30 2.94
N CYS A 140 0.40 -7.50 2.77
CA CYS A 140 -0.64 -6.83 3.55
C CYS A 140 -0.75 -7.41 4.96
N THR A 141 -1.29 -6.60 5.87
CA THR A 141 -1.46 -6.90 7.30
C THR A 141 -2.90 -6.71 7.73
#